data_AF-A0A7R9W8S2-F1
#
_entry.id   AF-A0A7R9W8S2-F1
#
_cell.length_a   1.000
_cell.length_b   1.000
_cell.length_c   1.000
_cell.angle_alpha   90.00
_cell.angle_beta   90.00
_cell.angle_gamma   90.00
#
_symmetry.space_group_name_H-M   'P 1'
#
loop_
_entity.id
_entity.type
_entity.pdbx_description
1 polymer ?
#
loop_
_entity_poly.entity_id
_entity_poly.type
_entity_poly.pdbx_seq_one_letter_code
_entity_poly.pdbx_strand_id
1 'polypeptide(L)'
;MPQPPFPKNDVCYRGGGFNDSCRDFFVPGKKFRQPAFLSTSFEVSNVRDFMSRSSMQAKAKWLIHIDPKRKCRHVNLVRHRVEGLEDEKEYLFAPYSVFTVLSAQWNA
;
A
#
# COMPACT_ATOMS: atom_id res chain seq x y z
N MET A 1 23.30 -7.54 3.33
CA MET A 1 22.55 -7.24 2.10
C MET A 1 22.23 -5.75 2.08
N PRO A 2 22.37 -5.06 0.93
CA PRO A 2 21.94 -3.67 0.82
C PRO A 2 20.45 -3.56 1.12
N GLN A 3 20.05 -2.58 1.93
CA GLN A 3 18.64 -2.33 2.20
C GLN A 3 18.00 -1.66 0.96
N PRO A 4 16.77 -2.05 0.57
CA PRO A 4 16.08 -1.32 -0.48
C PRO A 4 15.87 0.14 -0.05
N PRO A 5 15.91 1.11 -0.98
CA PRO A 5 15.65 2.49 -0.62
C PRO A 5 14.26 2.62 0.01
N PHE A 6 14.18 3.50 1.00
CA PHE A 6 12.95 3.79 1.73
C PHE A 6 12.12 4.84 0.99
N PRO A 7 10.78 4.79 1.10
CA PRO A 7 9.93 5.85 0.56
C PRO A 7 10.27 7.20 1.19
N LYS A 8 10.08 8.27 0.41
CA LYS A 8 10.14 9.64 0.93
C LYS A 8 9.12 9.80 2.06
N ASN A 9 9.53 10.42 3.15
CA ASN A 9 8.73 10.63 4.36
C ASN A 9 8.22 9.33 5.01
N ASP A 10 8.81 8.17 4.69
CA ASP A 10 8.39 6.87 5.20
C ASP A 10 6.92 6.53 4.88
N VAL A 11 6.39 7.03 3.76
CA VAL A 11 5.01 6.75 3.30
C VAL A 11 5.01 6.16 1.91
N CYS A 12 4.29 5.05 1.74
CA CYS A 12 3.95 4.51 0.42
C CYS A 12 2.43 4.42 0.25
N TYR A 13 1.99 4.33 -1.00
CA TYR A 13 0.60 4.50 -1.37
C TYR A 13 0.06 3.30 -2.13
N ARG A 14 -1.23 3.02 -1.97
CA ARG A 14 -1.95 2.06 -2.81
C ARG A 14 -3.32 2.62 -3.16
N GLY A 15 -3.68 2.55 -4.43
CA GLY A 15 -5.04 2.80 -4.90
C GLY A 15 -5.70 1.50 -5.35
N GLY A 16 -7.01 1.41 -5.24
CA GLY A 16 -7.74 0.29 -5.81
C GLY A 16 -9.21 0.24 -5.43
N GLY A 17 -9.87 -0.83 -5.86
CA GLY A 17 -11.23 -1.15 -5.44
C GLY A 17 -11.29 -1.51 -3.96
N PHE A 18 -12.45 -1.31 -3.36
CA PHE A 18 -12.73 -1.58 -1.96
C PHE A 18 -14.07 -2.28 -1.80
N ASN A 19 -14.14 -3.26 -0.90
CA ASN A 19 -15.41 -3.86 -0.51
C ASN A 19 -16.04 -3.03 0.61
N ASP A 20 -17.13 -2.35 0.28
CA ASP A 20 -17.79 -1.41 1.17
C ASP A 20 -18.32 -2.04 2.46
N SER A 21 -18.69 -3.32 2.41
CA SER A 21 -19.13 -4.06 3.59
C SER A 21 -18.04 -4.24 4.65
N CYS A 22 -16.78 -3.93 4.32
CA CYS A 22 -15.65 -4.03 5.23
C CYS A 22 -15.28 -2.68 5.88
N ARG A 23 -16.00 -1.57 5.63
CA ARG A 23 -15.69 -0.24 6.20
C ARG A 23 -15.46 -0.28 7.71
N ASP A 24 -16.40 -0.90 8.43
CA ASP A 24 -16.42 -0.93 9.90
C ASP A 24 -15.27 -1.74 10.51
N PHE A 25 -14.58 -2.56 9.71
CA PHE A 25 -13.36 -3.23 10.16
C PHE A 25 -12.21 -2.25 10.39
N PHE A 26 -12.12 -1.20 9.57
CA PHE A 26 -10.99 -0.28 9.55
C PHE A 26 -11.16 0.87 10.56
N VAL A 27 -11.20 0.51 11.84
CA VAL A 27 -11.20 1.46 12.96
C VAL A 27 -9.78 1.67 13.52
N PRO A 28 -9.44 2.88 14.01
CA PRO A 28 -8.12 3.15 14.59
C PRO A 28 -7.72 2.14 15.67
N GLY A 29 -6.45 1.71 15.64
CA GLY A 29 -5.89 0.72 16.55
C GLY A 29 -6.14 -0.74 16.14
N LYS A 30 -7.05 -1.01 15.19
CA LYS A 30 -7.27 -2.37 14.68
C LYS A 30 -5.99 -2.90 14.03
N LYS A 31 -5.57 -4.09 14.46
CA LYS A 31 -4.45 -4.82 13.85
C LYS A 31 -4.98 -5.93 12.96
N PHE A 32 -4.35 -6.13 11.82
CA PHE A 32 -4.67 -7.22 10.92
C PHE A 32 -3.45 -7.73 10.18
N ARG A 33 -3.54 -8.96 9.68
CA ARG A 33 -2.56 -9.53 8.77
C ARG A 33 -3.12 -9.46 7.36
N GLN A 34 -2.34 -8.90 6.45
CA GLN A 34 -2.68 -8.93 5.03
C GLN A 34 -2.28 -10.30 4.46
N PRO A 35 -3.22 -11.18 4.06
CA PRO A 35 -2.87 -12.55 3.72
C PRO A 35 -2.05 -12.67 2.43
N ALA A 36 -2.35 -11.83 1.44
CA ALA A 36 -1.62 -11.77 0.17
C ALA A 36 -0.43 -10.81 0.24
N PHE A 37 0.36 -10.74 -0.83
CA PHE A 37 1.28 -9.63 -1.01
C PHE A 37 0.51 -8.29 -1.04
N LEU A 38 1.10 -7.23 -0.50
CA LEU A 38 0.57 -5.88 -0.61
C LEU A 38 1.49 -5.05 -1.49
N SER A 39 1.07 -4.81 -2.73
CA SER A 39 1.77 -3.88 -3.62
C SER A 39 1.42 -2.44 -3.28
N THR A 40 2.44 -1.62 -3.08
CA THR A 40 2.31 -0.16 -2.89
C THR A 40 3.32 0.54 -3.81
N SER A 41 3.20 1.84 -3.98
CA SER A 41 4.13 2.65 -4.77
C SER A 41 4.65 3.82 -3.95
N PHE A 42 5.84 4.30 -4.29
CA PHE A 42 6.37 5.57 -3.76
C PHE A 42 5.69 6.79 -4.38
N GLU A 43 5.05 6.62 -5.54
CA GLU A 43 4.44 7.71 -6.29
C GLU A 43 2.94 7.83 -6.00
N VAL A 44 2.52 9.03 -5.59
CA VAL A 44 1.11 9.29 -5.28
C VAL A 44 0.24 9.37 -6.54
N SER A 45 0.82 9.72 -7.70
CA SER A 45 0.13 9.78 -8.99
C SER A 45 -0.53 8.45 -9.34
N ASN A 46 0.20 7.36 -9.12
CA ASN A 46 -0.22 5.99 -9.44
C ASN A 46 -1.52 5.58 -8.70
N VAL A 47 -1.77 6.16 -7.52
CA VAL A 47 -2.96 5.85 -6.72
C VAL A 47 -4.25 6.13 -7.48
N ARG A 48 -4.36 7.30 -8.13
CA ARG A 48 -5.58 7.69 -8.83
C ARG A 48 -5.83 6.79 -10.03
N ASP A 49 -4.77 6.46 -10.76
CA ASP A 49 -4.83 5.57 -11.92
C ASP A 49 -5.23 4.15 -11.51
N PHE A 50 -4.69 3.62 -10.41
CA PHE A 50 -5.10 2.31 -9.91
C PHE A 50 -6.54 2.29 -9.37
N MET A 51 -6.99 3.38 -8.76
CA MET A 51 -8.40 3.52 -8.35
C MET A 51 -9.33 3.56 -9.57
N SER A 52 -8.99 4.29 -10.63
CA SER A 52 -9.82 4.42 -11.83
C SER A 52 -9.92 3.13 -12.64
N ARG A 53 -8.85 2.32 -12.66
CA ARG A 53 -8.82 1.01 -13.36
C ARG A 53 -9.68 -0.08 -12.69
N SER A 54 -10.04 0.10 -11.42
CA SER A 54 -10.85 -0.90 -10.72
C SER A 54 -12.29 -0.87 -11.22
N SER A 55 -12.95 -2.03 -11.29
CA SER A 55 -14.38 -2.16 -11.61
C SER A 55 -15.32 -2.10 -10.40
N MET A 56 -14.78 -2.06 -9.17
CA MET A 56 -15.61 -2.06 -7.95
C MET A 56 -16.37 -0.73 -7.76
N GLN A 57 -17.52 -0.73 -7.12
CA GLN A 57 -18.25 0.52 -6.89
C GLN A 57 -17.50 1.46 -5.93
N ALA A 58 -17.02 0.93 -4.81
CA ALA A 58 -16.22 1.67 -3.84
C ALA A 58 -14.73 1.57 -4.16
N LYS A 59 -13.99 2.65 -3.88
CA LYS A 59 -12.54 2.77 -4.05
C LYS A 59 -11.89 3.20 -2.74
N ALA A 60 -10.67 2.77 -2.52
CA ALA A 60 -9.88 3.20 -1.38
C ALA A 60 -8.49 3.67 -1.81
N LYS A 61 -8.06 4.76 -1.18
CA LYS A 61 -6.68 5.21 -1.15
C LYS A 61 -6.07 4.81 0.19
N TRP A 62 -5.03 4.00 0.15
CA TRP A 62 -4.29 3.55 1.30
C TRP A 62 -2.98 4.33 1.42
N LEU A 63 -2.70 4.83 2.63
CA LEU A 63 -1.42 5.40 3.01
C LEU A 63 -0.79 4.46 4.03
N ILE A 64 0.37 3.90 3.69
CA ILE A 64 1.09 2.96 4.54
C ILE A 64 2.27 3.72 5.12
N HIS A 65 2.20 3.98 6.43
CA HIS A 65 3.28 4.59 7.19
C HIS A 65 4.27 3.52 7.65
N ILE A 66 5.54 3.74 7.37
CA ILE A 66 6.66 2.91 7.82
C ILE A 66 7.26 3.57 9.06
N ASP A 67 7.64 2.77 10.05
CA ASP A 67 8.33 3.29 11.24
C ASP A 67 9.65 3.97 10.82
N PRO A 68 9.85 5.26 11.10
CA PRO A 68 10.99 6.01 10.60
C PRO A 68 12.32 5.56 11.23
N LYS A 69 12.29 4.91 12.40
CA LYS A 69 13.47 4.44 13.13
C LYS A 69 13.75 2.96 12.86
N ARG A 70 12.72 2.12 13.00
CA ARG A 70 12.84 0.65 12.86
C ARG A 70 12.84 0.20 11.41
N LYS A 71 12.24 1.01 10.53
CA LYS A 71 11.99 0.71 9.12
C LYS A 71 11.22 -0.61 8.95
N CYS A 72 11.02 -1.05 7.71
CA CYS A 72 10.44 -2.36 7.40
C CYS A 72 11.49 -3.23 6.68
N ARG A 73 11.69 -4.46 7.16
CA ARG A 73 12.66 -5.41 6.57
C ARG A 73 12.01 -6.46 5.67
N HIS A 74 10.75 -6.80 5.91
CA HIS A 74 10.05 -7.86 5.17
C HIS A 74 9.28 -7.26 3.98
N VAL A 75 10.01 -6.55 3.14
CA VAL A 75 9.50 -5.78 2.01
C VAL A 75 10.54 -5.74 0.90
N ASN A 76 10.09 -5.84 -0.34
CA ASN A 76 10.95 -5.81 -1.50
C ASN A 76 10.64 -4.56 -2.34
N LEU A 77 11.67 -3.90 -2.85
CA LEU A 77 11.49 -2.93 -3.92
C LEU A 77 11.58 -3.66 -5.25
N VAL A 78 10.45 -3.76 -5.94
CA VAL A 78 10.37 -4.28 -7.31
C VAL A 78 10.67 -3.11 -8.25
N ARG A 79 11.70 -3.28 -9.07
CA ARG A 79 12.13 -2.33 -10.10
C ARG A 79 12.06 -3.00 -11.45
N HIS A 80 11.83 -2.22 -12.51
CA HIS A 80 11.84 -2.58 -13.94
C HIS A 80 12.41 -3.99 -14.24
N ARG A 81 11.54 -5.01 -14.18
CA ARG A 81 11.92 -6.42 -14.40
C ARG A 81 11.65 -6.91 -15.81
N VAL A 82 10.90 -6.15 -16.61
CA VAL A 82 10.43 -6.53 -17.94
C VAL A 82 10.58 -5.33 -18.87
N GLU A 83 11.19 -5.55 -20.03
CA GLU A 83 11.36 -4.53 -21.06
C GLU A 83 10.01 -4.03 -21.58
N GLY A 84 9.87 -2.71 -21.72
CA GLY A 84 8.64 -2.06 -22.21
C GLY A 84 7.58 -1.74 -21.15
N LEU A 85 7.84 -2.03 -19.86
CA LEU A 85 6.97 -1.64 -18.75
C LEU A 85 7.62 -0.56 -17.89
N GLU A 86 6.88 0.49 -17.54
CA GLU A 86 7.40 1.56 -16.68
C GLU A 86 7.76 1.06 -15.27
N ASP A 87 8.75 1.70 -14.63
CA ASP A 87 9.10 1.39 -13.24
C ASP A 87 8.07 2.00 -12.29
N GLU A 88 7.20 1.16 -11.76
CA GLU A 88 6.16 1.56 -10.80
C GLU A 88 6.72 1.88 -9.40
N LYS A 89 8.04 1.70 -9.19
CA LYS A 89 8.73 1.84 -7.90
C LYS A 89 7.96 1.10 -6.81
N GLU A 90 7.61 -0.15 -7.11
CA GLU A 90 6.70 -0.94 -6.31
C GLU A 90 7.37 -1.42 -5.02
N TYR A 91 6.78 -1.05 -3.89
CA TYR A 91 7.19 -1.49 -2.57
C TYR A 91 6.24 -2.60 -2.11
N LEU A 92 6.74 -3.83 -2.19
CA LEU A 92 5.95 -5.05 -2.08
C LEU A 92 6.12 -5.69 -0.71
N PHE A 93 5.11 -5.55 0.16
CA PHE A 93 5.11 -6.18 1.48
C PHE A 93 4.81 -7.67 1.34
N ALA A 94 5.52 -8.48 2.13
CA ALA A 94 5.34 -9.92 2.13
C ALA A 94 3.97 -10.36 2.69
N PRO A 95 3.49 -11.55 2.31
CA PRO A 95 2.28 -12.16 2.87
C PRO A 95 2.33 -12.20 4.39
N TYR A 96 1.16 -12.05 5.00
CA TYR A 96 0.95 -12.02 6.45
C TYR A 96 1.67 -10.90 7.21
N SER A 97 2.15 -9.88 6.51
CA SER A 97 2.60 -8.62 7.12
C SER A 97 1.50 -8.04 8.02
N VAL A 98 1.92 -7.53 9.18
CA VAL A 98 1.01 -6.98 10.19
C VAL A 98 0.88 -5.48 9.98
N PHE A 99 -0.35 -5.00 9.87
CA PHE A 99 -0.68 -3.59 9.78
C PHE A 99 -1.53 -3.18 10.98
N THR A 100 -1.41 -1.91 11.36
CA THR A 100 -2.28 -1.26 12.33
C THR A 100 -2.99 -0.12 11.62
N VAL A 101 -4.32 -0.07 11.72
CA VAL A 101 -5.11 1.05 11.20
C VAL A 101 -4.81 2.27 12.07
N LEU A 102 -4.26 3.32 11.46
CA LEU A 102 -3.98 4.58 12.16
C LEU A 102 -5.21 5.50 12.14
N SER A 103 -5.87 5.58 10.99
CA SER A 103 -7.11 6.32 10.78
C SER A 103 -7.82 5.77 9.54
N ALA A 104 -9.11 6.06 9.43
CA ALA A 104 -9.90 5.83 8.22
C ALA A 104 -10.81 7.05 8.01
N GLN A 105 -10.90 7.50 6.77
CA GLN A 105 -11.78 8.59 6.35
C GLN A 105 -12.62 8.08 5.19
N TRP A 106 -13.94 8.23 5.32
CA TRP A 106 -14.89 7.80 4.32
C TRP A 106 -15.56 9.03 3.73
N ASN A 107 -15.58 9.13 2.40
CA ASN A 107 -16.39 10.13 1.74
C ASN A 107 -17.86 9.72 1.84
N ALA A 108 -18.73 10.70 2.10
CA ALA A 108 -20.18 10.52 2.09
C ALA A 108 -20.68 10.18 0.68
#